data_AF-A0A8H6TPX5-F1
#
_entry.id   AF-A0A8H6TPX5-F1
#
_cell.length_a   1.000
_cell.length_b   1.000
_cell.length_c   1.000
_cell.angle_alpha   90.00
_cell.angle_beta   90.00
_cell.angle_gamma   90.00
#
_symmetry.space_group_name_H-M   'P 1'
#
loop_
_entity.id
_entity.type
_entity.pdbx_description
1 polymer ?
#
loop_
_entity_poly.entity_id
_entity_poly.type
_entity_poly.pdbx_seq_one_letter_code
_entity_poly.pdbx_strand_id
1 'polypeptide(L)'
;MSSSTPSAPSSSAQKLSIYPDPPRETLLLDTPSALEQHIGTVRRTATAHLRAAHAEVQGVVSRWIGVENRVEHRIKALLPPDERLTPGVLYVGVAILTGAILARHRGLPTRIVLPPVLGLGAATHFLPKLSSNVRAYVSDLEDEYTPGLAHVHETGKAHTAMGWERLKESGRGASESVKSGVGRVVEALQASTGLKIQEALGVARQIEKNAEQAVEEKVRDVVSSGEEKKV
;
A
#
# COMPACT_ATOMS: atom_id res chain seq x y z
N MET A 1 -23.35 -117.49 -5.90
CA MET A 1 -22.32 -116.44 -5.97
C MET A 1 -22.12 -115.91 -4.57
N SER A 2 -21.17 -116.48 -3.82
CA SER A 2 -20.74 -116.01 -2.50
C SER A 2 -19.28 -116.43 -2.34
N SER A 3 -18.37 -115.46 -2.29
CA SER A 3 -16.95 -115.69 -1.99
C SER A 3 -16.53 -114.75 -0.88
N SER A 4 -16.54 -115.30 0.34
CA SER A 4 -15.94 -114.75 1.55
C SER A 4 -14.42 -114.78 1.43
N THR A 5 -13.77 -113.63 1.56
CA THR A 5 -12.30 -113.51 1.63
C THR A 5 -11.92 -113.05 3.06
N PRO A 6 -10.90 -113.66 3.70
CA PRO A 6 -10.66 -113.50 5.12
C PRO A 6 -9.86 -112.24 5.49
N SER A 7 -10.07 -111.84 6.74
CA SER A 7 -9.46 -110.72 7.47
C SER A 7 -7.93 -110.82 7.58
N ALA A 8 -7.23 -109.70 7.38
CA ALA A 8 -5.80 -109.56 7.63
C ALA A 8 -5.55 -108.94 9.02
N PRO A 9 -4.71 -109.55 9.88
CA PRO A 9 -4.20 -108.90 11.09
C PRO A 9 -2.74 -108.47 10.89
N SER A 10 -2.38 -107.25 11.30
CA SER A 10 -1.29 -107.03 12.26
C SER A 10 -0.99 -105.54 12.37
N SER A 11 -1.29 -105.00 13.54
CA SER A 11 -0.76 -103.75 14.08
C SER A 11 0.78 -103.79 14.09
N SER A 12 1.41 -102.99 13.24
CA SER A 12 2.83 -102.69 13.35
C SER A 12 3.05 -101.79 14.57
N ALA A 13 3.57 -102.37 15.64
CA ALA A 13 4.01 -101.68 16.84
C ALA A 13 4.94 -100.50 16.49
N GLN A 14 4.57 -99.29 16.94
CA GLN A 14 5.43 -98.11 16.85
C GLN A 14 6.70 -98.35 17.68
N LYS A 15 7.86 -98.41 17.02
CA LYS A 15 9.17 -98.39 17.67
C LYS A 15 9.36 -97.04 18.37
N LEU A 16 9.56 -97.05 19.69
CA LEU A 16 9.93 -95.86 20.46
C LEU A 16 11.37 -95.44 20.10
N SER A 17 11.58 -94.16 19.79
CA SER A 17 12.90 -93.58 19.54
C SER A 17 13.71 -93.53 20.84
N ILE A 18 15.00 -93.89 20.77
CA ILE A 18 15.95 -93.90 21.91
C ILE A 18 16.69 -92.55 22.04
N TYR A 19 16.52 -91.66 21.07
CA TYR A 19 17.12 -90.33 21.09
C TYR A 19 16.14 -89.31 21.67
N PRO A 20 16.60 -88.34 22.46
CA PRO A 20 15.77 -87.23 22.87
C PRO A 20 15.32 -86.47 21.61
N ASP A 21 14.00 -86.28 21.48
CA ASP A 21 13.44 -85.49 20.38
C ASP A 21 14.08 -84.09 20.37
N PRO A 22 14.38 -83.53 19.18
CA PRO A 22 14.91 -82.17 19.10
C PRO A 22 13.94 -81.21 19.81
N PRO A 23 14.45 -80.19 20.54
CA PRO A 23 13.59 -79.26 21.24
C PRO A 23 12.60 -78.66 20.25
N ARG A 24 11.30 -78.93 20.45
CA ARG A 24 10.24 -78.43 19.57
C ARG A 24 10.32 -76.91 19.59
N GLU A 25 10.63 -76.33 18.44
CA GLU A 25 10.61 -74.88 18.25
C GLU A 25 9.16 -74.41 18.40
N THR A 26 8.84 -73.85 19.56
CA THR A 26 7.52 -73.31 19.84
C THR A 26 7.34 -72.05 19.00
N LEU A 27 6.59 -72.16 17.90
CA LEU A 27 6.09 -71.00 17.15
C LEU A 27 5.12 -70.23 18.04
N LEU A 28 5.60 -69.12 18.61
CA LEU A 28 4.76 -68.13 19.28
C LEU A 28 3.90 -67.44 18.21
N LEU A 29 2.71 -67.98 18.00
CA LEU A 29 1.72 -67.36 17.13
C LEU A 29 0.98 -66.29 17.94
N ASP A 30 1.43 -65.04 17.84
CA ASP A 30 0.73 -63.86 18.38
C ASP A 30 -0.62 -63.71 17.68
N THR A 31 -1.60 -64.49 18.15
CA THR A 31 -2.97 -64.41 17.66
C THR A 31 -3.68 -63.36 18.51
N PRO A 32 -4.04 -62.21 17.93
CA PRO A 32 -4.60 -61.11 18.71
C PRO A 32 -5.93 -61.55 19.33
N SER A 33 -6.04 -61.36 20.64
CA SER A 33 -7.25 -61.65 21.39
C SER A 33 -8.44 -60.83 20.87
N ALA A 34 -9.65 -61.35 20.96
CA ALA A 34 -10.86 -60.60 20.58
C ALA A 34 -10.91 -59.22 21.25
N LEU A 35 -10.46 -59.12 22.52
CA LEU A 35 -10.41 -57.84 23.24
C LEU A 35 -9.38 -56.86 22.64
N GLU A 36 -8.24 -57.39 22.22
CA GLU A 36 -7.16 -56.61 21.59
C GLU A 36 -7.60 -56.03 20.25
N GLN A 37 -8.40 -56.79 19.47
CA GLN A 37 -8.99 -56.29 18.23
C GLN A 37 -9.98 -55.14 18.47
N HIS A 38 -10.80 -55.23 19.52
CA HIS A 38 -11.75 -54.17 19.89
C HIS A 38 -11.02 -52.91 20.38
N ILE A 39 -10.04 -53.04 21.27
CA ILE A 39 -9.21 -51.92 21.76
C ILE A 39 -8.43 -51.29 20.59
N GLY A 40 -7.88 -52.13 19.70
CA GLY A 40 -7.18 -51.67 18.50
C GLY A 40 -8.09 -50.86 17.58
N THR A 41 -9.34 -51.30 17.40
CA THR A 41 -10.33 -50.58 16.58
C THR A 41 -10.73 -49.26 17.21
N VAL A 42 -11.06 -49.25 18.51
CA VAL A 42 -11.41 -48.02 19.26
C VAL A 42 -10.26 -47.01 19.23
N ARG A 43 -9.02 -47.45 19.44
CA ARG A 43 -7.85 -46.57 19.37
C ARG A 43 -7.69 -45.98 17.96
N ARG A 44 -7.86 -46.79 16.92
CA ARG A 44 -7.75 -46.32 15.53
C ARG A 44 -8.84 -45.31 15.19
N THR A 45 -10.09 -45.55 15.57
CA THR A 45 -11.19 -44.61 15.31
C THR A 45 -11.01 -43.32 16.10
N ALA A 46 -10.69 -43.40 17.40
CA ALA A 46 -10.43 -42.21 18.23
C ALA A 46 -9.27 -41.37 17.67
N THR A 47 -8.16 -42.00 17.30
CA THR A 47 -7.02 -41.28 16.68
C THR A 47 -7.33 -40.79 15.27
N ALA A 48 -8.19 -41.46 14.50
CA ALA A 48 -8.64 -40.98 13.21
C ALA A 48 -9.51 -39.72 13.33
N HIS A 49 -10.46 -39.69 14.27
CA HIS A 49 -11.27 -38.50 14.55
C HIS A 49 -10.44 -37.33 15.03
N LEU A 50 -9.48 -37.58 15.94
CA LEU A 50 -8.57 -36.54 16.41
C LEU A 50 -7.73 -35.97 15.26
N ARG A 51 -7.17 -36.83 14.39
CA ARG A 51 -6.43 -36.39 13.20
C ARG A 51 -7.32 -35.62 12.22
N ALA A 52 -8.56 -36.05 12.01
CA ALA A 52 -9.50 -35.37 11.13
C ALA A 52 -9.84 -33.96 11.65
N ALA A 53 -10.10 -33.81 12.96
CA ALA A 53 -10.33 -32.52 13.58
C ALA A 53 -9.11 -31.60 13.46
N HIS A 54 -7.91 -32.13 13.73
CA HIS A 54 -6.67 -31.38 13.52
C HIS A 54 -6.47 -30.96 12.05
N ALA A 55 -6.78 -31.84 11.10
CA ALA A 55 -6.65 -31.54 9.68
C ALA A 55 -7.62 -30.43 9.22
N GLU A 56 -8.84 -30.41 9.76
CA GLU A 56 -9.81 -29.36 9.43
C GLU A 56 -9.36 -27.98 9.96
N VAL A 57 -8.90 -27.92 11.21
CA VAL A 57 -8.32 -26.71 11.80
C VAL A 57 -7.10 -26.26 11.01
N GLN A 58 -6.18 -27.18 10.71
CA GLN A 58 -5.01 -26.88 9.91
C GLN A 58 -5.37 -26.38 8.51
N GLY A 59 -6.44 -26.90 7.92
CA GLY A 59 -6.98 -26.44 6.65
C GLY A 59 -7.49 -24.99 6.72
N VAL A 60 -8.20 -24.62 7.79
CA VAL A 60 -8.66 -23.23 8.01
C VAL A 60 -7.46 -22.29 8.18
N VAL A 61 -6.50 -22.66 9.03
CA VAL A 61 -5.28 -21.85 9.25
C VAL A 61 -4.49 -21.70 7.96
N SER A 62 -4.35 -22.77 7.17
CA SER A 62 -3.65 -22.71 5.89
C SER A 62 -4.33 -21.79 4.89
N ARG A 63 -5.67 -21.75 4.85
CA ARG A 63 -6.42 -20.78 4.03
C ARG A 63 -6.18 -19.36 4.49
N TRP A 64 -6.18 -19.12 5.80
CA TRP A 64 -5.91 -17.81 6.37
C TRP A 64 -4.50 -17.32 6.03
N ILE A 65 -3.49 -18.16 6.23
CA ILE A 65 -2.10 -17.87 5.83
C ILE A 65 -2.01 -17.61 4.32
N GLY A 66 -2.76 -18.34 3.49
CA GLY A 66 -2.81 -18.09 2.05
C GLY A 66 -3.44 -16.73 1.70
N VAL A 67 -4.42 -16.25 2.47
CA VAL A 67 -4.95 -14.88 2.33
C VAL A 67 -3.91 -13.86 2.75
N GLU A 68 -3.28 -14.05 3.91
CA GLU A 68 -2.22 -13.18 4.41
C GLU A 68 -1.07 -13.04 3.42
N ASN A 69 -0.54 -14.16 2.92
CA ASN A 69 0.51 -14.16 1.92
C ASN A 69 0.09 -13.42 0.65
N ARG A 70 -1.14 -13.60 0.15
CA ARG A 70 -1.60 -12.87 -1.04
C ARG A 70 -1.66 -11.37 -0.80
N VAL A 71 -2.15 -10.95 0.36
CA VAL A 71 -2.20 -9.54 0.76
C VAL A 71 -0.79 -8.99 0.91
N GLU A 72 0.10 -9.70 1.59
CA GLU A 72 1.49 -9.30 1.78
C GLU A 72 2.23 -9.17 0.46
N HIS A 73 2.12 -10.16 -0.43
CA HIS A 73 2.71 -10.10 -1.77
C HIS A 73 2.15 -8.91 -2.56
N ARG A 74 0.84 -8.61 -2.44
CA ARG A 74 0.24 -7.46 -3.11
C ARG A 74 0.76 -6.14 -2.55
N ILE A 75 0.82 -6.00 -1.23
CA ILE A 75 1.36 -4.80 -0.58
C ILE A 75 2.81 -4.60 -0.98
N LYS A 76 3.63 -5.66 -0.93
CA LYS A 76 5.04 -5.63 -1.35
C LYS A 76 5.19 -5.27 -2.84
N ALA A 77 4.29 -5.74 -3.70
CA ALA A 77 4.31 -5.39 -5.12
C ALA A 77 3.96 -3.91 -5.37
N LEU A 78 3.06 -3.33 -4.57
CA LEU A 78 2.72 -1.90 -4.66
C LEU A 78 3.81 -1.00 -4.08
N LEU A 79 4.56 -1.50 -3.09
CA LEU A 79 5.55 -0.75 -2.35
C LEU A 79 6.90 -0.71 -3.09
N PRO A 80 7.33 0.46 -3.58
CA PRO A 80 8.60 0.58 -4.28
C PRO A 80 9.78 0.46 -3.29
N PRO A 81 10.78 -0.40 -3.55
CA PRO A 81 11.91 -0.62 -2.64
C PRO A 81 12.85 0.59 -2.51
N ASP A 82 12.86 1.46 -3.52
CA ASP A 82 13.74 2.64 -3.57
C ASP A 82 13.18 3.87 -2.84
N GLU A 83 11.95 3.81 -2.32
CA GLU A 83 11.26 4.93 -1.68
C GLU A 83 11.36 4.86 -0.16
N ARG A 84 11.73 5.97 0.49
CA ARG A 84 11.88 6.04 1.94
C ARG A 84 10.52 6.24 2.63
N LEU A 85 9.93 5.15 3.11
CA LEU A 85 8.63 5.17 3.80
C LEU A 85 8.68 5.88 5.16
N THR A 86 9.77 5.73 5.87
CA THR A 86 10.13 6.55 7.03
C THR A 86 11.13 7.60 6.55
N PRO A 87 10.83 8.91 6.60
CA PRO A 87 9.73 9.60 7.29
C PRO A 87 8.47 9.90 6.45
N GLY A 88 8.37 9.47 5.18
CA GLY A 88 7.27 9.85 4.27
C GLY A 88 5.86 9.62 4.83
N VAL A 89 5.59 8.43 5.38
CA VAL A 89 4.29 8.09 6.00
C VAL A 89 3.99 8.97 7.20
N LEU A 90 5.01 9.37 7.96
CA LEU A 90 4.86 10.26 9.10
C LEU A 90 4.42 11.66 8.63
N TYR A 91 5.01 12.18 7.55
CA TYR A 91 4.59 13.46 6.98
C TYR A 91 3.17 13.43 6.43
N VAL A 92 2.75 12.33 5.82
CA VAL A 92 1.36 12.12 5.42
C VAL A 92 0.43 12.12 6.65
N GLY A 93 0.80 11.41 7.71
CA GLY A 93 0.06 11.41 8.97
C GLY A 93 -0.06 12.79 9.60
N VAL A 94 1.03 13.56 9.62
CA VAL A 94 1.04 14.96 10.10
C VAL A 94 0.12 15.82 9.23
N ALA A 95 0.16 15.70 7.90
CA ALA A 95 -0.72 16.46 7.02
C ALA A 95 -2.21 16.17 7.26
N ILE A 96 -2.58 14.90 7.46
CA ILE A 96 -3.94 14.49 7.81
C ILE A 96 -4.35 15.11 9.16
N LEU A 97 -3.48 15.02 10.16
CA LEU A 97 -3.74 15.56 11.50
C LEU A 97 -3.89 17.08 11.45
N THR A 98 -3.01 17.78 10.72
CA THR A 98 -3.12 19.22 10.46
C THR A 98 -4.44 19.55 9.77
N GLY A 99 -4.88 18.75 8.80
CA GLY A 99 -6.18 18.90 8.17
C GLY A 99 -7.35 18.72 9.14
N ALA A 100 -7.27 17.75 10.04
CA ALA A 100 -8.29 17.52 11.07
C ALA A 100 -8.36 18.68 12.08
N ILE A 101 -7.21 19.20 12.51
CA ILE A 101 -7.12 20.37 13.40
C ILE A 101 -7.70 21.60 12.68
N LEU A 102 -7.33 21.82 11.41
CA LEU A 102 -7.78 22.98 10.65
C LEU A 102 -9.28 22.91 10.31
N ALA A 103 -9.82 21.70 10.18
CA ALA A 103 -11.25 21.49 9.97
C ALA A 103 -12.07 21.44 11.26
N ARG A 104 -11.43 21.45 12.44
CA ARG A 104 -12.07 21.29 13.76
C ARG A 104 -13.18 22.31 14.03
N HIS A 105 -13.00 23.55 13.58
CA HIS A 105 -13.95 24.65 13.78
C HIS A 105 -14.78 24.97 12.51
N ARG A 106 -14.67 24.15 11.46
CA ARG A 106 -15.45 24.35 10.23
C ARG A 106 -16.62 23.37 10.20
N GLY A 107 -17.59 23.62 9.32
CA GLY A 107 -18.77 22.78 9.18
C GLY A 107 -18.44 21.31 8.88
N LEU A 108 -19.43 20.43 9.06
CA LEU A 108 -19.34 18.99 8.77
C LEU A 108 -18.68 18.64 7.42
N PRO A 109 -19.01 19.28 6.27
CA PRO A 109 -18.39 18.89 4.99
C PRO A 109 -16.88 19.09 4.99
N THR A 110 -16.41 20.25 5.44
CA THR A 110 -14.96 20.53 5.55
C THR A 110 -14.26 19.62 6.55
N ARG A 111 -14.94 19.21 7.64
CA ARG A 111 -14.40 18.28 8.62
C ARG A 111 -14.12 16.89 8.05
N ILE A 112 -14.94 16.45 7.11
CA ILE A 112 -14.81 15.14 6.48
C ILE A 112 -13.85 15.20 5.28
N VAL A 113 -13.90 16.28 4.49
CA VAL A 113 -13.16 16.39 3.23
C VAL A 113 -11.72 16.88 3.42
N LEU A 114 -11.47 17.81 4.35
CA LEU A 114 -10.16 18.45 4.46
C LEU A 114 -9.02 17.50 4.89
N PRO A 115 -9.21 16.61 5.89
CA PRO A 115 -8.16 15.66 6.28
C PRO A 115 -7.71 14.71 5.16
N PRO A 116 -8.61 14.00 4.44
CA PRO A 116 -8.19 13.11 3.36
C PRO A 116 -7.61 13.89 2.17
N VAL A 117 -8.10 15.09 1.84
CA VAL A 117 -7.52 15.91 0.77
C VAL A 117 -6.06 16.26 1.08
N LEU A 118 -5.77 16.72 2.30
CA LEU A 118 -4.40 17.02 2.70
C LEU A 118 -3.53 15.77 2.79
N GLY A 119 -4.09 14.64 3.25
CA GLY A 119 -3.40 13.36 3.27
C GLY A 119 -3.03 12.87 1.88
N LEU A 120 -3.96 12.91 0.93
CA LEU A 120 -3.71 12.51 -0.46
C LEU A 120 -2.70 13.45 -1.14
N GLY A 121 -2.82 14.77 -0.91
CA GLY A 121 -1.84 15.74 -1.39
C GLY A 121 -0.44 15.44 -0.86
N ALA A 122 -0.31 15.23 0.46
CA ALA A 122 0.95 14.86 1.08
C ALA A 122 1.48 13.51 0.56
N ALA A 123 0.61 12.51 0.33
CA ALA A 123 1.01 11.21 -0.21
C ALA A 123 1.59 11.35 -1.61
N THR A 124 0.96 12.14 -2.49
CA THR A 124 1.52 12.40 -3.83
C THR A 124 2.86 13.15 -3.80
N HIS A 125 3.10 13.96 -2.77
CA HIS A 125 4.33 14.74 -2.62
C HIS A 125 5.47 13.94 -1.98
N PHE A 126 5.21 13.29 -0.85
CA PHE A 126 6.23 12.56 -0.07
C PHE A 126 6.38 11.09 -0.48
N LEU A 127 5.37 10.51 -1.12
CA LEU A 127 5.36 9.11 -1.57
C LEU A 127 4.90 9.02 -3.05
N PRO A 128 5.58 9.70 -4.00
CA PRO A 128 5.17 9.74 -5.39
C PRO A 128 5.13 8.38 -6.09
N LYS A 129 6.10 7.49 -5.84
CA LYS A 129 6.16 6.20 -6.52
C LYS A 129 5.04 5.27 -6.03
N LEU A 130 4.88 5.16 -4.71
CA LEU A 130 3.78 4.41 -4.10
C LEU A 130 2.42 4.94 -4.58
N SER A 131 2.24 6.26 -4.60
CA SER A 131 0.99 6.89 -5.06
C SER A 131 0.69 6.54 -6.52
N SER A 132 1.71 6.50 -7.38
CA SER A 132 1.56 6.10 -8.78
C SER A 132 1.21 4.62 -8.95
N ASN A 133 1.84 3.73 -8.18
CA ASN A 133 1.58 2.28 -8.21
C ASN A 133 0.16 1.96 -7.72
N VAL A 134 -0.27 2.61 -6.63
CA VAL A 134 -1.64 2.46 -6.11
C VAL A 134 -2.65 2.98 -7.14
N ARG A 135 -2.38 4.11 -7.78
CA ARG A 135 -3.27 4.66 -8.81
C ARG A 135 -3.37 3.75 -10.04
N ALA A 136 -2.25 3.18 -10.49
CA ALA A 136 -2.23 2.21 -11.58
C ALA A 136 -3.06 0.98 -11.19
N TYR A 137 -2.86 0.44 -10.00
CA TYR A 137 -3.63 -0.71 -9.53
C TYR A 137 -5.13 -0.43 -9.44
N VAL A 138 -5.53 0.73 -8.93
CA VAL A 138 -6.95 1.10 -8.89
C VAL A 138 -7.52 1.19 -10.31
N SER A 139 -6.75 1.71 -11.26
CA SER A 139 -7.14 1.70 -12.68
C SER A 139 -7.33 0.29 -13.22
N ASP A 140 -6.37 -0.60 -12.99
CA ASP A 140 -6.46 -2.01 -13.44
C ASP A 140 -7.69 -2.71 -12.84
N LEU A 141 -8.01 -2.39 -11.57
CA LEU A 141 -9.15 -2.96 -10.87
C LEU A 141 -10.49 -2.40 -11.39
N GLU A 142 -10.52 -1.12 -11.74
CA GLU A 142 -11.67 -0.50 -12.40
C GLU A 142 -11.90 -1.10 -13.79
N ASP A 143 -10.84 -1.34 -14.55
CA ASP A 143 -10.91 -1.96 -15.88
C ASP A 143 -11.44 -3.41 -15.81
N GLU A 144 -11.01 -4.18 -14.81
CA GLU A 144 -11.40 -5.58 -14.64
C GLU A 144 -12.83 -5.75 -14.11
N TYR A 145 -13.21 -4.99 -13.07
CA TYR A 145 -14.47 -5.22 -12.35
C TYR A 145 -15.57 -4.23 -12.71
N THR A 146 -15.23 -3.01 -13.15
CA THR A 146 -16.19 -1.92 -13.36
C THR A 146 -15.84 -1.07 -14.59
N PRO A 147 -15.86 -1.64 -15.81
CA PRO A 147 -15.41 -0.97 -17.03
C PRO A 147 -16.18 0.33 -17.37
N GLY A 148 -17.42 0.46 -16.89
CA GLY A 148 -18.20 1.71 -17.02
C GLY A 148 -17.60 2.88 -16.22
N LEU A 149 -17.00 2.62 -15.06
CA LEU A 149 -16.33 3.64 -14.23
C LEU A 149 -14.97 4.03 -14.84
N ALA A 150 -14.25 3.06 -15.41
CA ALA A 150 -12.97 3.30 -16.08
C ALA A 150 -13.09 4.34 -17.21
N HIS A 151 -14.06 4.17 -18.11
CA HIS A 151 -14.29 5.14 -19.20
C HIS A 151 -14.63 6.55 -18.69
N VAL A 152 -15.39 6.67 -17.60
CA VAL A 152 -15.71 7.96 -16.97
C VAL A 152 -14.47 8.59 -16.36
N HIS A 153 -13.62 7.80 -15.71
CA HIS A 153 -12.35 8.29 -15.16
C HIS A 153 -11.37 8.73 -16.26
N GLU A 154 -11.26 8.00 -17.37
CA GLU A 154 -10.41 8.41 -18.49
C GLU A 154 -10.89 9.70 -19.14
N THR A 155 -12.20 9.79 -19.40
CA THR A 155 -12.83 11.00 -19.95
C THR A 155 -12.67 12.17 -18.97
N GLY A 156 -12.86 11.92 -17.68
CA GLY A 156 -12.64 12.89 -16.61
C GLY A 156 -11.20 13.39 -16.52
N LYS A 157 -10.19 12.52 -16.69
CA LYS A 157 -8.77 12.91 -16.77
C LYS A 157 -8.51 13.87 -17.94
N ALA A 158 -9.08 13.59 -19.11
CA ALA A 158 -8.93 14.47 -20.28
C ALA A 158 -9.59 15.85 -20.03
N HIS A 159 -10.80 15.88 -19.48
CA HIS A 159 -11.49 17.14 -19.18
C HIS A 159 -10.83 17.95 -18.06
N THR A 160 -10.29 17.29 -17.04
CA THR A 160 -9.54 17.97 -15.97
C THR A 160 -8.21 18.51 -16.45
N ALA A 161 -7.49 17.79 -17.33
CA ALA A 161 -6.27 18.30 -17.96
C ALA A 161 -6.57 19.55 -18.81
N MET A 162 -7.62 19.51 -19.64
CA MET A 162 -8.06 20.69 -20.39
C MET A 162 -8.51 21.83 -19.48
N GLY A 163 -9.20 21.54 -18.37
CA GLY A 163 -9.60 22.53 -17.38
C GLY A 163 -8.41 23.19 -16.68
N TRP A 164 -7.36 22.42 -16.39
CA TRP A 164 -6.12 22.93 -15.80
C TRP A 164 -5.38 23.89 -16.74
N GLU A 165 -5.27 23.53 -18.02
CA GLU A 165 -4.67 24.42 -19.03
C GLU A 165 -5.48 25.71 -19.19
N ARG A 166 -6.81 25.62 -19.24
CA ARG A 166 -7.69 26.80 -19.28
C ARG A 166 -7.55 27.68 -18.04
N LEU A 167 -7.40 27.08 -16.86
CA LEU A 167 -7.21 27.83 -15.62
C LEU A 167 -5.86 28.56 -15.61
N LYS A 168 -4.80 27.91 -16.11
CA LYS A 168 -3.47 28.51 -16.26
C LYS A 168 -3.46 29.67 -17.26
N GLU A 169 -4.19 29.53 -18.35
CA GLU A 169 -4.39 30.59 -19.36
C GLU A 169 -5.21 31.75 -18.79
N SER A 170 -6.31 31.46 -18.10
CA SER A 170 -7.12 32.46 -17.41
C SER A 170 -6.36 33.18 -16.29
N GLY A 171 -5.42 32.51 -15.61
CA GLY A 171 -4.57 33.13 -14.59
C GLY A 171 -3.62 34.19 -15.17
N ARG A 172 -3.15 33.99 -16.40
CA ARG A 172 -2.37 35.01 -17.13
C ARG A 172 -3.24 36.23 -17.46
N GLY A 173 -4.45 36.01 -17.99
CA GLY A 173 -5.41 37.09 -18.26
C GLY A 173 -5.95 37.78 -17.01
N ALA A 174 -6.01 37.09 -15.86
CA ALA A 174 -6.41 37.67 -14.58
C ALA A 174 -5.36 38.66 -14.06
N SER A 175 -4.07 38.35 -14.19
CA SER A 175 -3.00 39.28 -13.80
C SER A 175 -3.04 40.58 -14.61
N GLU A 176 -3.44 40.49 -15.88
CA GLU A 176 -3.61 41.61 -16.79
C GLU A 176 -4.89 42.42 -16.49
N SER A 177 -5.97 41.73 -16.13
CA SER A 177 -7.21 42.34 -15.66
C SER A 177 -7.03 43.06 -14.32
N VAL A 178 -6.18 42.55 -13.42
CA VAL A 178 -5.83 43.23 -12.17
C VAL A 178 -4.98 44.47 -12.44
N LYS A 179 -3.99 44.40 -13.33
CA LYS A 179 -3.17 45.56 -13.73
C LYS A 179 -4.03 46.68 -14.33
N SER A 180 -4.95 46.34 -15.23
CA SER A 180 -5.87 47.31 -15.84
C SER A 180 -6.95 47.81 -14.87
N GLY A 181 -7.34 47.02 -13.88
CA GLY A 181 -8.26 47.42 -12.81
C GLY A 181 -7.63 48.40 -11.82
N VAL A 182 -6.39 48.16 -11.41
CA VAL A 182 -5.63 49.10 -10.55
C VAL A 182 -5.45 50.45 -11.26
N GLY A 183 -5.15 50.46 -12.56
CA GLY A 183 -5.08 51.69 -13.36
C GLY A 183 -6.40 52.49 -13.35
N ARG A 184 -7.53 51.81 -13.56
CA ARG A 184 -8.87 52.44 -13.55
C ARG A 184 -9.28 52.97 -12.18
N VAL A 185 -8.91 52.30 -11.09
CA VAL A 185 -9.17 52.80 -9.73
C VAL A 185 -8.34 54.04 -9.44
N VAL A 186 -7.07 54.05 -9.85
CA VAL A 186 -6.20 55.22 -9.69
C VAL A 186 -6.72 56.39 -10.53
N GLU A 187 -7.18 56.15 -11.75
CA GLU A 187 -7.75 57.16 -12.64
C GLU A 187 -9.09 57.73 -12.12
N ALA A 188 -9.96 56.88 -11.56
CA ALA A 188 -11.22 57.31 -10.93
C ALA A 188 -11.00 58.09 -9.63
N LEU A 189 -9.95 57.76 -8.86
CA LEU A 189 -9.53 58.53 -7.70
C LEU A 189 -8.95 59.88 -8.12
N GLN A 190 -8.16 59.93 -9.19
CA GLN A 190 -7.60 61.17 -9.73
C GLN A 190 -8.69 62.10 -10.30
N ALA A 191 -9.71 61.54 -10.97
CA ALA A 191 -10.83 62.32 -11.52
C ALA A 191 -11.81 62.85 -10.46
N SER A 192 -12.01 62.11 -9.35
CA SER A 192 -12.90 62.52 -8.26
C SER A 192 -12.24 63.41 -7.22
N THR A 193 -10.93 63.26 -6.98
CA THR A 193 -10.20 64.03 -5.94
C THR A 193 -9.33 65.15 -6.52
N GLY A 194 -9.06 65.16 -7.83
CA GLY A 194 -8.22 66.16 -8.47
C GLY A 194 -6.72 66.09 -8.12
N LEU A 195 -6.30 65.15 -7.26
CA LEU A 195 -4.89 64.97 -6.90
C LEU A 195 -4.15 64.12 -7.95
N LYS A 196 -3.05 64.66 -8.49
CA LYS A 196 -2.16 63.98 -9.45
C LYS A 196 -1.24 62.96 -8.80
N ILE A 197 -1.82 61.89 -8.26
CA ILE A 197 -1.11 60.82 -7.54
C ILE A 197 -0.12 60.08 -8.47
N GLN A 198 -0.43 59.97 -9.76
CA GLN A 198 0.44 59.31 -10.75
C GLN A 198 1.74 60.10 -11.00
N GLU A 199 1.69 61.44 -10.96
CA GLU A 199 2.85 62.31 -11.15
C GLU A 199 3.76 62.27 -9.91
N ALA A 200 3.17 62.24 -8.70
CA ALA A 200 3.90 62.10 -7.43
C ALA A 200 4.63 60.74 -7.30
N LEU A 201 3.99 59.64 -7.72
CA LEU A 201 4.62 58.30 -7.75
C LEU A 201 5.69 58.16 -8.85
N GLY A 202 5.53 58.87 -9.98
CA GLY A 202 6.54 58.94 -11.04
C GLY A 202 7.80 59.69 -10.59
N VAL A 203 7.63 60.82 -9.89
CA VAL A 203 8.73 61.58 -9.28
C VAL A 203 9.43 60.75 -8.20
N ALA A 204 8.70 60.03 -7.35
CA ALA A 204 9.29 59.16 -6.33
C ALA A 204 10.16 58.04 -6.93
N ARG A 205 9.67 57.36 -7.98
CA ARG A 205 10.46 56.31 -8.68
C ARG A 205 11.68 56.86 -9.42
N GLN A 206 11.60 58.09 -9.92
CA GLN A 206 12.74 58.75 -10.57
C GLN A 206 13.81 59.16 -9.54
N ILE A 207 13.39 59.61 -8.36
CA ILE A 207 14.30 59.92 -7.24
C ILE A 207 15.01 58.65 -6.76
N GLU A 208 14.30 57.53 -6.66
CA GLU A 208 14.87 56.23 -6.27
C GLU A 208 15.91 55.73 -7.28
N LYS A 209 15.61 55.80 -8.59
CA LYS A 209 16.58 55.44 -9.63
C LYS A 209 17.82 56.34 -9.68
N ASN A 210 17.62 57.65 -9.49
CA ASN A 210 18.74 58.58 -9.43
C ASN A 210 19.58 58.37 -8.15
N ALA A 211 18.95 57.96 -7.05
CA ALA A 211 19.64 57.62 -5.81
C ALA A 211 20.43 56.31 -5.93
N GLU A 212 19.89 55.28 -6.58
CA GLU A 212 20.63 54.04 -6.88
C GLU A 212 21.84 54.32 -7.77
N GLN A 213 21.70 55.14 -8.81
CA GLN A 213 22.81 55.53 -9.69
C GLN A 213 23.88 56.36 -8.95
N ALA A 214 23.48 57.30 -8.09
CA ALA A 214 24.42 58.08 -7.29
C ALA A 214 25.11 57.24 -6.20
N VAL A 215 24.46 56.20 -5.69
CA VAL A 215 25.06 55.24 -4.76
C VAL A 215 26.04 54.34 -5.50
N GLU A 216 25.70 53.86 -6.70
CA GLU A 216 26.59 53.03 -7.53
C GLU A 216 27.83 53.82 -7.99
N GLU A 217 27.66 55.08 -8.36
CA GLU A 217 28.76 56.01 -8.69
C GLU A 217 29.67 56.26 -7.47
N LYS A 218 29.10 56.54 -6.29
CA LYS A 218 29.88 56.71 -5.05
C LYS A 218 30.58 55.43 -4.60
N VAL A 219 29.97 54.26 -4.79
CA VAL A 219 30.62 52.97 -4.50
C VAL A 219 31.81 52.76 -5.43
N ARG A 220 31.70 53.15 -6.71
CA ARG A 220 32.78 53.06 -7.68
C ARG A 220 33.95 54.00 -7.37
N ASP A 221 33.66 55.23 -6.94
CA ASP A 221 34.68 56.19 -6.49
C ASP A 221 35.41 55.69 -5.23
N VAL A 222 34.69 55.13 -4.25
CA VAL A 222 35.30 54.56 -3.04
C VAL A 222 36.16 53.33 -3.35
N VAL A 223 35.76 52.50 -4.31
CA VAL A 223 36.56 51.35 -4.77
C VAL A 223 37.87 51.82 -5.43
N SER A 224 37.81 52.86 -6.28
CA SER A 224 39.02 53.41 -6.92
C SER A 224 39.97 54.11 -5.92
N SER A 225 39.43 54.81 -4.92
CA SER A 225 40.22 55.42 -3.84
C SER A 225 40.77 54.39 -2.84
N GLY A 226 40.13 53.23 -2.72
CA GLY A 226 40.60 52.08 -1.94
C GLY A 226 41.78 51.35 -2.58
N GLU A 227 41.89 51.35 -3.91
CA GLU A 227 43.02 50.76 -4.63
C GLU A 227 44.29 51.63 -4.60
N GLU A 228 44.17 52.96 -4.55
CA GLU A 228 45.32 53.87 -4.38
C GLU A 228 45.95 53.83 -2.98
N LYS A 229 45.22 53.38 -1.95
CA LYS A 229 45.71 53.30 -0.56
C LYS A 229 46.42 51.99 -0.20
N LYS A 230 46.62 51.09 -1.17
CA LYS A 230 47.22 49.76 -0.97
C LYS A 230 48.61 49.59 -1.61
N VAL A 231 49.33 50.70 -1.84
CA VAL A 231 50.75 50.74 -2.23
C VAL A 231 51.58 51.33 -1.10
#